data_AF-A0A534P0Y8-F1
#
_entry.id   AF-A0A534P0Y8-F1
#
_cell.length_a   1.000
_cell.length_b   1.000
_cell.length_c   1.000
_cell.angle_alpha   90.00
_cell.angle_beta   90.00
_cell.angle_gamma   90.00
#
_symmetry.space_group_name_H-M   'P 1'
#
loop_
_entity.id
_entity.type
_entity.pdbx_description
1 polymer ?
#
loop_
_entity_poly.entity_id
_entity_poly.type
_entity_poly.pdbx_seq_one_letter_code
_entity_poly.pdbx_strand_id
1 'polypeptide(L)'
;MMRLRAGSLSEEEPDLTRIARAQERPLVLMLGLLFHDLGKGLGPDHSSRGAELVRAYAQRIALDPADAEDVAWLVQEHLKMSHLSQRRDLEDAAMIEGFARDARTVERLEMLYLLTYADMASVSPENWTDW
;
A
#
# COMPACT_ATOMS: atom_id res chain seq x y z
N MET A 1 6.61 9.11 -1.92
CA MET A 1 6.82 8.85 -0.48
C MET A 1 7.78 9.80 0.23
N MET A 2 9.06 9.91 -0.16
CA MET A 2 10.03 10.76 0.57
C MET A 2 9.62 12.23 0.66
N ARG A 3 9.04 12.79 -0.42
CA ARG A 3 8.49 14.17 -0.45
C ARG A 3 7.33 14.37 0.54
N LEU A 4 6.40 13.42 0.63
CA LEU A 4 5.30 13.44 1.61
C LEU A 4 5.87 13.45 3.04
N ARG A 5 6.81 12.55 3.37
CA ARG A 5 7.41 12.51 4.72
C ARG A 5 8.21 13.76 5.05
N ALA A 6 8.89 14.36 4.07
CA ALA A 6 9.61 15.62 4.24
C ALA A 6 8.69 16.84 4.38
N GLY A 7 7.38 16.69 4.10
CA GLY A 7 6.42 17.78 4.10
C GLY A 7 6.47 18.66 2.85
N SER A 8 7.20 18.25 1.81
CA SER A 8 7.35 19.02 0.56
C SER A 8 6.10 19.02 -0.32
N LEU A 9 5.04 18.34 0.11
CA LEU A 9 3.75 18.22 -0.57
C LEU A 9 2.60 18.59 0.39
N SER A 10 2.87 19.36 1.44
CA SER A 10 1.86 19.66 2.46
C SER A 10 0.74 20.56 1.97
N GLU A 11 0.97 21.34 0.91
CA GLU A 11 -0.05 22.21 0.31
C GLU A 11 -0.87 21.46 -0.73
N GLU A 12 -0.23 20.65 -1.56
CA GLU A 12 -0.89 19.88 -2.62
C GLU A 12 -1.61 18.62 -2.08
N GLU A 13 -1.01 17.96 -1.09
CA GLU A 13 -1.45 16.65 -0.57
C GLU A 13 -1.43 16.62 0.96
N PRO A 14 -2.25 17.46 1.63
CA PRO A 14 -2.16 17.68 3.09
C PRO A 14 -2.42 16.41 3.90
N ASP A 15 -3.43 15.62 3.54
CA ASP A 15 -3.79 14.40 4.26
C ASP A 15 -2.77 13.28 4.06
N LEU A 16 -2.35 13.02 2.82
CA LEU A 16 -1.29 12.06 2.54
C LEU A 16 0.02 12.45 3.24
N THR A 17 0.36 13.73 3.29
CA THR A 17 1.52 14.25 4.03
C THR A 17 1.37 14.00 5.53
N ARG A 18 0.20 14.28 6.11
CA ARG A 18 -0.08 14.01 7.53
C ARG A 18 0.05 12.52 7.87
N ILE A 19 -0.60 11.65 7.10
CA ILE A 19 -0.56 10.20 7.29
C ILE A 19 0.86 9.67 7.14
N ALA A 20 1.57 10.08 6.09
CA ALA A 20 2.96 9.70 5.84
C ALA A 20 3.92 10.07 6.98
N ARG A 21 3.70 11.22 7.63
CA ARG A 21 4.52 11.69 8.76
C ARG A 21 4.15 10.99 10.07
N ALA A 22 2.90 10.55 10.23
CA ALA A 22 2.42 9.82 11.39
C ALA A 22 2.85 8.34 11.41
N GLN A 23 3.27 7.77 10.27
CA GLN A 23 3.72 6.38 10.21
C GLN A 23 4.94 6.12 11.12
N GLU A 24 4.75 5.23 12.10
CA GLU A 24 5.79 4.81 13.04
C GLU A 24 6.75 3.77 12.44
N ARG A 25 6.28 3.01 11.44
CA ARG A 25 7.02 1.93 10.76
C ARG A 25 7.31 2.26 9.29
N PRO A 26 8.05 3.36 8.99
CA PRO A 26 8.29 3.79 7.61
C PRO A 26 9.08 2.76 6.79
N LEU A 27 9.89 1.90 7.42
CA LEU A 27 10.62 0.85 6.72
C LEU A 27 9.66 -0.18 6.09
N VAL A 28 8.60 -0.58 6.81
CA VAL A 28 7.57 -1.52 6.31
C VAL A 28 6.91 -0.95 5.06
N LEU A 29 6.45 0.30 5.12
CA LEU A 29 5.86 0.99 3.97
C LEU A 29 6.84 1.09 2.80
N MET A 30 8.11 1.45 3.05
CA MET A 30 9.13 1.57 1.99
C MET A 30 9.44 0.22 1.34
N LEU A 31 9.47 -0.87 2.10
CA LEU A 31 9.64 -2.23 1.57
C LEU A 31 8.40 -2.67 0.78
N GLY A 32 7.20 -2.34 1.25
CA GLY A 32 5.96 -2.58 0.52
C GLY A 32 5.96 -1.88 -0.84
N LEU A 33 6.34 -0.60 -0.88
CA LEU A 33 6.52 0.17 -2.11
C LEU A 33 7.57 -0.45 -3.05
N LEU A 34 8.71 -0.89 -2.50
CA LEU A 34 9.77 -1.49 -3.28
C LEU A 34 9.36 -2.84 -3.89
N PHE A 35 8.54 -3.62 -3.18
CA PHE A 35 8.21 -5.00 -3.54
C PHE A 35 6.79 -5.21 -4.08
N HIS A 36 5.94 -4.19 -4.18
CA HIS A 36 4.53 -4.34 -4.55
C HIS A 36 4.33 -5.17 -5.84
N ASP A 37 5.22 -5.00 -6.80
CA ASP A 37 5.20 -5.70 -8.10
C ASP A 37 6.22 -6.84 -8.23
N LEU A 38 6.83 -7.28 -7.13
CA LEU A 38 7.92 -8.25 -7.13
C LEU A 38 7.58 -9.58 -7.83
N GLY A 39 6.30 -9.97 -7.83
CA GLY A 39 5.86 -11.21 -8.48
C GLY A 39 5.59 -11.09 -9.99
N LYS A 40 5.75 -9.91 -10.61
CA LYS A 40 5.49 -9.74 -12.05
C LYS A 40 6.38 -10.66 -12.87
N GLY A 41 5.78 -11.32 -13.87
CA GLY A 41 6.47 -12.29 -14.72
C GLY A 41 6.55 -13.72 -14.15
N LEU A 42 5.97 -13.98 -12.96
CA LEU A 42 5.93 -15.31 -12.33
C LEU A 42 4.57 -16.02 -12.44
N GLY A 43 3.65 -15.50 -13.26
CA GLY A 43 2.33 -16.08 -13.50
C GLY A 43 1.21 -15.04 -13.45
N PRO A 44 -0.07 -15.50 -13.45
CA PRO A 44 -1.24 -14.62 -13.51
C PRO A 44 -1.56 -13.89 -12.19
N ASP A 45 -1.07 -14.38 -11.05
CA ASP A 45 -1.30 -13.78 -9.73
C ASP A 45 0.02 -13.28 -9.13
N HIS A 46 0.47 -12.10 -9.60
CA HIS A 46 1.76 -11.55 -9.18
C HIS A 46 1.76 -11.07 -7.74
N SER A 47 0.62 -10.63 -7.21
CA SER A 47 0.53 -10.13 -5.84
C SER A 47 0.77 -11.26 -4.82
N SER A 48 0.09 -12.40 -4.99
CA SER A 48 0.29 -13.56 -4.10
C SER A 48 1.72 -14.11 -4.20
N ARG A 49 2.28 -14.19 -5.43
CA ARG A 49 3.67 -14.63 -5.64
C ARG A 49 4.68 -13.65 -5.06
N GLY A 50 4.43 -12.35 -5.19
CA GLY A 50 5.26 -11.30 -4.57
C GLY A 50 5.30 -11.44 -3.05
N ALA A 51 4.14 -11.70 -2.42
CA ALA A 51 4.04 -11.90 -0.98
C ALA A 51 4.80 -13.15 -0.50
N GLU A 52 4.75 -14.26 -1.25
CA GLU A 52 5.57 -15.46 -0.98
C GLU A 52 7.08 -15.14 -1.00
N LEU A 53 7.52 -14.39 -2.01
CA LEU A 53 8.93 -13.98 -2.14
C LEU A 53 9.37 -13.03 -1.04
N VAL A 54 8.51 -12.07 -0.67
CA VAL A 54 8.78 -11.14 0.44
C VAL A 54 9.05 -11.90 1.73
N ARG A 55 8.23 -12.91 2.07
CA ARG A 55 8.46 -13.72 3.28
C ARG A 55 9.83 -14.41 3.25
N ALA A 56 10.22 -14.96 2.10
CA ALA A 56 11.53 -15.59 1.94
C ALA A 56 12.68 -14.57 2.05
N TYR A 57 12.54 -13.37 1.46
CA TYR A 57 13.56 -12.33 1.54
C TYR A 57 13.67 -11.71 2.93
N ALA A 58 12.54 -11.48 3.60
CA ALA A 58 12.49 -10.98 4.97
C ALA A 58 13.27 -11.88 5.93
N GLN A 59 13.15 -13.20 5.80
CA GLN A 59 13.94 -14.17 6.56
C GLN A 59 15.45 -14.02 6.30
N ARG A 60 15.85 -13.83 5.04
CA ARG A 60 17.27 -13.71 4.66
C ARG A 60 17.93 -12.44 5.21
N ILE A 61 17.16 -11.37 5.37
CA ILE A 61 17.64 -10.09 5.93
C ILE A 61 17.38 -9.95 7.43
N ALA A 62 16.85 -11.00 8.08
CA ALA A 62 16.46 -11.00 9.49
C ALA A 62 15.51 -9.84 9.87
N LEU A 63 14.54 -9.55 8.99
CA LEU A 63 13.48 -8.59 9.29
C LEU A 63 12.60 -9.13 10.43
N ASP A 64 12.09 -8.24 11.27
CA ASP A 64 11.14 -8.61 12.32
C ASP A 64 9.94 -9.38 11.73
N PRO A 65 9.47 -10.47 12.34
CA PRO A 65 8.38 -11.27 11.78
C PRO A 65 7.07 -10.50 11.57
N ALA A 66 6.74 -9.53 12.44
CA ALA A 66 5.54 -8.73 12.29
C ALA A 66 5.68 -7.73 11.14
N ASP A 67 6.86 -7.10 11.00
CA ASP A 67 7.20 -6.28 9.83
C ASP A 67 7.13 -7.10 8.54
N ALA A 68 7.69 -8.31 8.53
CA ALA A 68 7.68 -9.19 7.37
C ALA A 68 6.26 -9.54 6.90
N GLU A 69 5.35 -9.85 7.83
CA GLU A 69 3.96 -10.13 7.49
C GLU A 69 3.20 -8.90 7.01
N ASP A 70 3.51 -7.71 7.53
CA ASP A 70 2.90 -6.47 7.04
C ASP A 70 3.40 -6.08 5.65
N VAL A 71 4.70 -6.24 5.35
CA VAL A 71 5.22 -6.05 4.00
C VAL A 71 4.58 -7.06 3.03
N ALA A 72 4.51 -8.34 3.42
CA ALA A 72 3.90 -9.38 2.58
C ALA A 72 2.40 -9.09 2.33
N TRP A 73 1.68 -8.62 3.35
CA TRP A 73 0.29 -8.22 3.23
C TRP A 73 0.12 -7.02 2.29
N LEU A 74 0.94 -5.99 2.41
CA LEU A 74 0.92 -4.83 1.50
C LEU A 74 1.14 -5.25 0.04
N VAL A 75 2.10 -6.15 -0.20
CA VAL A 75 2.37 -6.69 -1.54
C VAL A 75 1.22 -7.54 -2.05
N GLN A 76 0.57 -8.32 -1.20
CA GLN A 76 -0.58 -9.13 -1.60
C GLN A 76 -1.79 -8.27 -1.98
N GLU A 77 -2.05 -7.20 -1.22
CA GLU A 77 -3.28 -6.41 -1.33
C GLU A 77 -3.11 -5.12 -2.16
N HIS A 78 -1.93 -4.85 -2.75
CA HIS A 78 -1.59 -3.55 -3.36
C HIS A 78 -2.59 -3.07 -4.44
N LEU A 79 -3.24 -3.97 -5.16
CA LEU A 79 -4.24 -3.63 -6.20
C LEU A 79 -5.64 -3.42 -5.63
N LYS A 80 -5.89 -3.81 -4.38
CA LYS A 80 -7.26 -3.90 -3.86
C LYS A 80 -7.93 -2.55 -3.76
N MET A 81 -7.21 -1.55 -3.25
CA MET A 81 -7.75 -0.21 -3.09
C MET A 81 -7.93 0.49 -4.45
N SER A 82 -6.99 0.35 -5.38
CA SER A 82 -7.14 0.91 -6.73
C SER A 82 -8.25 0.24 -7.53
N HIS A 83 -8.47 -1.06 -7.37
CA HIS A 83 -9.62 -1.74 -7.96
C HIS A 83 -10.94 -1.30 -7.33
N LEU A 84 -10.95 -1.04 -6.02
CA LEU A 84 -12.13 -0.56 -5.32
C LEU A 84 -12.50 0.85 -5.75
N SER A 85 -11.53 1.76 -5.86
CA SER A 85 -11.76 3.15 -6.29
C SER A 85 -12.30 3.30 -7.71
N GLN A 86 -12.04 2.32 -8.57
CA GLN A 86 -12.53 2.28 -9.94
C GLN A 86 -13.97 1.74 -10.06
N ARG A 87 -14.60 1.36 -8.94
CA ARG A 87 -15.99 0.89 -8.94
C ARG A 87 -16.96 2.06 -9.02
N ARG A 88 -18.13 1.78 -9.62
CA ARG A 88 -19.18 2.77 -9.83
C ARG A 88 -19.96 3.12 -8.55
N ASP A 89 -20.02 2.21 -7.59
CA ASP A 89 -20.73 2.39 -6.32
C ASP A 89 -19.73 2.34 -5.17
N LEU A 90 -19.19 3.51 -4.83
CA LEU A 90 -18.24 3.71 -3.74
C LEU A 90 -18.94 3.91 -2.39
N GLU A 91 -20.26 4.03 -2.37
CA GLU A 91 -21.07 4.27 -1.17
C GLU A 91 -21.61 2.97 -0.55
N ASP A 92 -21.33 1.81 -1.17
CA ASP A 92 -21.71 0.50 -0.64
C ASP A 92 -21.01 0.23 0.72
N ALA A 93 -21.78 0.43 1.78
CA ALA A 93 -21.33 0.23 3.16
C ALA A 93 -20.80 -1.19 3.40
N ALA A 94 -21.38 -2.22 2.79
CA ALA A 94 -20.92 -3.61 2.98
C ALA A 94 -19.54 -3.83 2.34
N MET A 95 -19.29 -3.17 1.20
CA MET A 95 -17.98 -3.19 0.55
C MET A 95 -16.94 -2.47 1.41
N ILE A 96 -17.26 -1.28 1.91
CA ILE A 96 -16.37 -0.47 2.77
C ILE A 96 -16.04 -1.24 4.06
N GLU A 97 -17.05 -1.82 4.71
CA GLU A 97 -16.86 -2.61 5.93
C GLU A 97 -16.00 -3.86 5.68
N GLY A 98 -16.21 -4.54 4.55
CA GLY A 98 -15.38 -5.68 4.15
C GLY A 98 -13.92 -5.28 3.95
N PHE A 99 -13.69 -4.18 3.24
CA PHE A 99 -12.35 -3.66 3.01
C PHE A 99 -11.65 -3.24 4.31
N ALA A 100 -12.34 -2.52 5.20
CA ALA A 100 -11.82 -2.14 6.51
C ALA A 100 -11.48 -3.35 7.39
N ARG A 101 -12.32 -4.40 7.35
CA ARG A 101 -12.07 -5.66 8.07
C ARG A 101 -10.82 -6.36 7.56
N ASP A 102 -10.59 -6.36 6.25
CA ASP A 102 -9.43 -6.97 5.63
C ASP A 102 -8.13 -6.24 5.95
N ALA A 103 -8.18 -4.91 6.10
CA ALA A 103 -7.04 -4.10 6.57
C ALA A 103 -6.64 -4.43 8.02
N ARG A 104 -7.59 -4.86 8.86
CA ARG A 104 -7.45 -5.25 10.28
C ARG A 104 -7.01 -4.14 11.24
N THR A 105 -6.11 -3.24 10.82
CA THR A 105 -5.63 -2.12 11.62
C THR A 105 -5.65 -0.83 10.82
N VAL A 106 -5.77 0.30 11.51
CA VAL A 106 -5.68 1.63 10.90
C VAL A 106 -4.31 1.83 10.25
N GLU A 107 -3.23 1.38 10.89
CA GLU A 107 -1.87 1.48 10.35
C GLU A 107 -1.75 0.76 8.99
N ARG A 108 -2.27 -0.47 8.86
CA ARG A 108 -2.26 -1.20 7.58
C ARG A 108 -3.09 -0.50 6.51
N LEU A 109 -4.26 0.03 6.87
CA LEU A 109 -5.11 0.80 5.95
C LEU A 109 -4.36 2.05 5.45
N GLU A 110 -3.73 2.79 6.33
CA GLU A 110 -2.93 3.98 6.00
C GLU A 110 -1.73 3.63 5.12
N MET A 111 -1.01 2.54 5.41
CA MET A 111 0.10 2.06 4.59
C MET A 111 -0.38 1.65 3.20
N LEU A 112 -1.51 0.94 3.09
CA LEU A 112 -2.08 0.57 1.79
C LEU A 112 -2.52 1.80 1.00
N TYR A 113 -3.13 2.79 1.66
CA TYR A 113 -3.52 4.06 1.05
C TYR A 113 -2.30 4.81 0.46
N LEU A 114 -1.24 4.95 1.25
CA LEU A 114 0.01 5.59 0.81
C LEU A 114 0.69 4.81 -0.33
N LEU A 115 0.63 3.48 -0.30
CA LEU A 115 1.15 2.61 -1.36
C LEU A 115 0.36 2.84 -2.65
N THR A 116 -0.97 2.77 -2.60
CA THR A 116 -1.85 2.98 -3.75
C THR A 116 -1.67 4.36 -4.36
N TYR A 117 -1.57 5.42 -3.55
CA TYR A 117 -1.24 6.76 -4.03
C TYR A 117 0.08 6.77 -4.81
N ALA A 118 1.14 6.22 -4.23
CA ALA A 118 2.46 6.24 -4.83
C ALA A 118 2.53 5.43 -6.14
N ASP A 119 1.85 4.29 -6.21
CA ASP A 119 1.74 3.47 -7.41
C ASP A 119 1.01 4.23 -8.53
N MET A 120 -0.19 4.73 -8.24
CA MET A 120 -1.02 5.45 -9.23
C MET A 120 -0.32 6.73 -9.75
N ALA A 121 0.25 7.53 -8.84
CA ALA A 121 0.97 8.75 -9.18
C ALA A 121 2.26 8.51 -9.99
N SER A 122 2.83 7.29 -9.92
CA SER A 122 4.04 6.93 -10.67
C SER A 122 3.75 6.63 -12.16
N VAL A 123 2.53 6.23 -12.48
CA VAL A 123 2.12 5.89 -13.85
C VAL A 123 1.59 7.11 -14.60
N SER A 124 0.71 7.89 -13.97
CA SER A 124 0.26 9.19 -14.47
C SER A 124 -0.32 10.01 -13.31
N PRO A 125 0.06 11.30 -13.15
CA PRO A 125 -0.55 12.17 -12.14
C PRO A 125 -2.07 12.26 -12.26
N GLU A 126 -2.61 12.10 -13.49
CA GLU A 126 -4.06 12.15 -13.76
C GLU A 126 -4.82 10.92 -13.27
N ASN A 127 -4.13 9.82 -12.94
CA ASN A 127 -4.78 8.60 -12.45
C ASN A 127 -5.27 8.75 -11.01
N TRP A 128 -4.71 9.69 -10.24
CA TRP A 128 -5.15 10.00 -8.88
C TRP A 128 -6.26 11.08 -8.92
N THR A 129 -7.40 10.80 -8.29
CA THR A 129 -8.51 11.76 -8.17
C THR A 129 -9.11 11.71 -6.75
N ASP A 130 -9.99 12.67 -6.42
CA ASP A 130 -10.67 12.80 -5.12
C ASP A 130 -11.80 11.76 -4.88
N TRP A 131 -11.69 10.58 -5.48
CA TRP A 131 -12.72 9.54 -5.42
C TRP A 131 -13.02 9.07 -3.99
#